data_AF-A0A4S4MT97-F1
#
_entry.id   AF-A0A4S4MT97-F1
#
_cell.length_a   1.000
_cell.length_b   1.000
_cell.length_c   1.000
_cell.angle_alpha   90.00
_cell.angle_beta   90.00
_cell.angle_gamma   90.00
#
_symmetry.space_group_name_H-M   'P 1'
#
loop_
_entity.id
_entity.type
_entity.pdbx_description
1 polymer ?
#
loop_
_entity_poly.entity_id
_entity_poly.type
_entity_poly.pdbx_seq_one_letter_code
_entity_poly.pdbx_strand_id
1 'polypeptide(L)'
;MRSYSDFHEVAVDTFMKYVPTCPDFNADDFDTTMDLTYLDVRSGESRNEKRTYPSTCDFVGRALLLKNRAKDGGFVCKDVADWPDSALLHESNHSDSRRADVNIYKNEHSFLWDGDFVDRTRCSDKARVEHAAPNSFALVVIPGECKLVHPGFSSTSSQPFLPDTEAAAKTRSQLCDYITEIQLPQHRSFVYAFYIFRTTVRLMRWDRDGTAVSQPIELKNETEREKFFEFFYCLRNATDTQIEFDPTVTMILPSPALCRLSCRFQERQI
;
A
#
# COMPACT_ATOMS: atom_id res chain seq x y z
N MET A 1 16.09 20.09 8.89
CA MET A 1 14.92 20.09 9.77
C MET A 1 13.69 20.11 8.86
N ARG A 2 13.25 18.94 8.37
CA ARG A 2 12.03 18.83 7.56
C ARG A 2 10.87 18.78 8.55
N SER A 3 9.85 19.60 8.33
CA SER A 3 8.67 19.65 9.18
C SER A 3 8.05 18.26 9.25
N TYR A 4 7.61 17.87 10.44
CA TYR A 4 6.70 16.75 10.59
C TYR A 4 5.57 16.95 9.58
N SER A 5 5.26 15.93 8.78
CA SER A 5 3.99 15.92 8.05
C SER A 5 2.90 16.11 9.10
N ASP A 6 2.10 17.16 8.97
CA ASP A 6 1.01 17.41 9.90
C ASP A 6 -0.07 16.33 9.66
N PHE A 7 -0.20 15.43 10.63
CA PHE A 7 -1.22 14.37 10.61
C PHE A 7 -2.49 14.89 11.27
N HIS A 8 -3.60 14.82 10.55
CA HIS A 8 -4.90 15.27 11.03
C HIS A 8 -5.89 14.10 11.05
N GLU A 9 -6.41 13.78 12.22
CA GLU A 9 -7.44 12.74 12.36
C GLU A 9 -8.81 13.25 11.91
N VAL A 10 -9.50 12.47 11.07
CA VAL A 10 -10.84 12.78 10.57
C VAL A 10 -11.77 11.58 10.74
N ALA A 11 -13.07 11.80 10.92
CA ALA A 11 -14.05 10.71 10.96
C ALA A 11 -14.02 9.89 9.65
N VAL A 12 -14.25 8.58 9.72
CA VAL A 12 -14.21 7.68 8.55
C VAL A 12 -15.16 8.17 7.44
N ASP A 13 -16.39 8.53 7.79
CA ASP A 13 -17.38 9.03 6.81
C ASP A 13 -16.97 10.39 6.19
N THR A 14 -16.15 11.17 6.90
CA THR A 14 -15.56 12.40 6.34
C THR A 14 -14.40 12.07 5.40
N PHE A 15 -13.56 11.09 5.77
CA PHE A 15 -12.48 10.62 4.91
C PHE A 15 -13.01 10.06 3.58
N MET A 16 -14.09 9.28 3.63
CA MET A 16 -14.70 8.68 2.43
C MET A 16 -15.19 9.70 1.41
N LYS A 17 -15.40 10.98 1.80
CA LYS A 17 -15.72 12.06 0.85
C LYS A 17 -14.56 12.43 -0.07
N TYR A 18 -13.33 12.07 0.28
CA TYR A 18 -12.18 12.25 -0.62
C TYR A 18 -12.13 11.15 -1.69
N VAL A 19 -12.68 9.98 -1.40
CA VAL A 19 -12.64 8.80 -2.26
C VAL A 19 -13.69 8.95 -3.38
N PRO A 20 -13.40 8.49 -4.62
CA PRO A 20 -14.41 8.48 -5.68
C PRO A 20 -15.70 7.78 -5.23
N THR A 21 -16.84 8.37 -5.51
CA THR A 21 -18.14 7.81 -5.09
C THR A 21 -18.46 6.52 -5.85
N CYS A 22 -18.88 5.48 -5.13
CA CYS A 22 -19.36 4.23 -5.70
C CYS A 22 -20.80 3.93 -5.24
N PRO A 23 -21.82 4.54 -5.88
CA PRO A 23 -23.21 4.40 -5.44
C PRO A 23 -23.78 2.98 -5.60
N ASP A 24 -23.07 2.11 -6.32
CA ASP A 24 -23.39 0.71 -6.54
C ASP A 24 -22.77 -0.23 -5.49
N PHE A 25 -22.06 0.30 -4.49
CA PHE A 25 -21.52 -0.54 -3.42
C PHE A 25 -22.63 -1.01 -2.48
N ASN A 26 -22.72 -2.33 -2.33
CA ASN A 26 -23.52 -2.99 -1.31
C ASN A 26 -22.70 -4.13 -0.72
N ALA A 27 -22.42 -4.08 0.57
CA ALA A 27 -21.56 -5.05 1.25
C ALA A 27 -22.09 -6.49 1.12
N ASP A 28 -23.42 -6.68 1.12
CA ASP A 28 -24.07 -7.99 1.01
C ASP A 28 -23.75 -8.74 -0.30
N ASP A 29 -23.30 -8.02 -1.34
CA ASP A 29 -22.96 -8.60 -2.64
C ASP A 29 -21.53 -9.19 -2.68
N PHE A 30 -20.75 -8.99 -1.62
CA PHE A 30 -19.32 -9.33 -1.55
C PHE A 30 -18.97 -10.10 -0.28
N ASP A 31 -17.96 -10.96 -0.39
CA ASP A 31 -17.32 -11.53 0.78
C ASP A 31 -16.33 -10.52 1.37
N THR A 32 -16.78 -9.81 2.40
CA THR A 32 -16.00 -8.80 3.14
C THR A 32 -15.26 -9.40 4.34
N THR A 33 -15.17 -10.74 4.46
CA THR A 33 -14.43 -11.37 5.56
C THR A 33 -12.93 -11.15 5.41
N MET A 34 -12.18 -11.02 6.50
CA MET A 34 -10.71 -10.96 6.48
C MET A 34 -10.16 -11.99 7.46
N ASP A 35 -9.17 -12.79 7.03
CA ASP A 35 -8.47 -13.67 7.96
C ASP A 35 -7.56 -12.84 8.89
N LEU A 36 -7.97 -12.74 10.15
CA LEU A 36 -7.27 -11.99 11.19
C LEU A 36 -6.32 -12.85 12.02
N THR A 37 -6.09 -14.13 11.67
CA THR A 37 -5.29 -15.06 12.49
C THR A 37 -3.93 -14.50 12.92
N TYR A 38 -3.25 -13.76 12.05
CA TYR A 38 -1.95 -13.14 12.36
C TYR A 38 -2.02 -11.65 12.72
N LEU A 39 -3.20 -11.04 12.61
CA LEU A 39 -3.46 -9.65 12.99
C LEU A 39 -4.03 -9.55 14.41
N ASP A 40 -4.84 -10.54 14.83
CA ASP A 40 -5.40 -10.66 16.17
C ASP A 40 -4.43 -11.35 17.13
N VAL A 41 -3.31 -10.68 17.34
CA VAL A 41 -2.22 -11.19 18.17
C VAL A 41 -1.98 -10.31 19.39
N ARG A 42 -1.38 -10.91 20.43
CA ARG A 42 -0.96 -10.18 21.62
C ARG A 42 0.31 -9.36 21.32
N SER A 43 0.60 -8.39 22.19
CA SER A 43 1.80 -7.57 22.06
C SER A 43 3.08 -8.40 22.11
N GLY A 44 3.98 -8.20 21.14
CA GLY A 44 5.33 -8.82 21.10
C GLY A 44 5.54 -9.83 19.97
N GLU A 45 4.52 -10.14 19.18
CA GLU A 45 4.61 -11.12 18.08
C GLU A 45 5.08 -10.54 16.75
N SER A 46 6.09 -9.65 16.75
CA SER A 46 6.57 -8.98 15.52
C SER A 46 7.06 -9.94 14.42
N ARG A 47 7.46 -11.16 14.78
CA ARG A 47 7.87 -12.20 13.82
C ARG A 47 6.73 -12.66 12.90
N ASN A 48 5.49 -12.42 13.29
CA ASN A 48 4.31 -12.78 12.50
C ASN A 48 3.89 -11.68 11.52
N GLU A 49 4.56 -10.52 11.50
CA GLU A 49 4.15 -9.37 10.66
C GLU A 49 4.03 -9.78 9.19
N LYS A 50 5.03 -10.48 8.65
CA LYS A 50 4.98 -10.96 7.26
C LYS A 50 3.86 -11.96 6.97
N ARG A 51 3.37 -12.66 8.00
CA ARG A 51 2.29 -13.64 7.86
C ARG A 51 0.92 -12.98 7.73
N THR A 52 0.82 -11.66 7.96
CA THR A 52 -0.42 -10.90 7.75
C THR A 52 -0.61 -10.47 6.31
N TYR A 53 0.46 -10.48 5.50
CA TYR A 53 0.43 -9.93 4.14
C TYR A 53 -0.47 -10.72 3.19
N PRO A 54 -0.50 -12.08 3.20
CA PRO A 54 -1.41 -12.84 2.33
C PRO A 54 -2.87 -12.50 2.58
N SER A 55 -3.33 -12.54 3.84
CA SER A 55 -4.74 -12.23 4.14
C SER A 55 -5.10 -10.76 3.84
N THR A 56 -4.13 -9.85 3.95
CA THR A 56 -4.26 -8.46 3.49
C THR A 56 -4.40 -8.38 1.98
N CYS A 57 -3.53 -9.06 1.23
CA CYS A 57 -3.59 -9.09 -0.24
C CYS A 57 -4.89 -9.71 -0.74
N ASP A 58 -5.38 -10.78 -0.11
CA ASP A 58 -6.64 -11.45 -0.48
C ASP A 58 -7.87 -10.59 -0.19
N PHE A 59 -7.90 -9.91 0.97
CA PHE A 59 -8.98 -8.98 1.30
C PHE A 59 -9.04 -7.80 0.33
N VAL A 60 -7.92 -7.11 0.15
CA VAL A 60 -7.82 -5.97 -0.78
C VAL A 60 -8.09 -6.44 -2.21
N GLY A 61 -7.52 -7.58 -2.61
CA GLY A 61 -7.71 -8.20 -3.91
C GLY A 61 -9.19 -8.42 -4.22
N ARG A 62 -9.96 -9.01 -3.30
CA ARG A 62 -11.41 -9.21 -3.47
C ARG A 62 -12.17 -7.90 -3.69
N ALA A 63 -11.83 -6.83 -2.99
CA ALA A 63 -12.45 -5.52 -3.19
C ALA A 63 -12.09 -4.88 -4.54
N LEU A 64 -10.89 -5.17 -5.06
CA LEU A 64 -10.42 -4.71 -6.36
C LEU A 64 -10.88 -5.59 -7.54
N LEU A 65 -11.41 -6.79 -7.28
CA LEU A 65 -11.90 -7.69 -8.33
C LEU A 65 -13.08 -7.06 -9.09
N LEU A 66 -12.95 -7.04 -10.42
CA LEU A 66 -14.04 -6.70 -11.32
C LEU A 66 -14.69 -7.97 -11.86
N LYS A 67 -15.97 -8.19 -11.56
CA LYS A 67 -16.77 -9.16 -12.31
C LYS A 67 -16.86 -8.65 -13.77
N ASN A 68 -16.36 -9.43 -14.74
CA ASN A 68 -16.56 -9.25 -16.19
C ASN A 68 -15.71 -8.19 -16.95
N ARG A 69 -14.47 -7.87 -16.56
CA ARG A 69 -13.56 -7.07 -17.42
C ARG A 69 -12.50 -7.93 -18.11
N ALA A 70 -12.01 -7.44 -19.26
CA ALA A 70 -10.79 -7.95 -19.90
C ALA A 70 -9.61 -7.87 -18.91
N LYS A 71 -8.68 -8.82 -19.02
CA LYS A 71 -7.53 -9.06 -18.14
C LYS A 71 -6.58 -7.88 -17.93
N ASP A 72 -6.86 -6.69 -18.46
CA ASP A 72 -5.88 -5.62 -18.70
C ASP A 72 -6.19 -4.34 -17.91
N GLY A 73 -7.38 -4.20 -17.31
CA GLY A 73 -7.78 -3.01 -16.54
C GLY A 73 -7.99 -3.29 -15.05
N GLY A 74 -7.70 -2.30 -14.20
CA GLY A 74 -7.94 -2.36 -12.76
C GLY A 74 -6.65 -2.33 -11.93
N PHE A 75 -6.76 -2.75 -10.67
CA PHE A 75 -5.67 -2.75 -9.70
C PHE A 75 -5.44 -4.14 -9.09
N VAL A 76 -4.24 -4.36 -8.56
CA VAL A 76 -3.87 -5.60 -7.89
C VAL A 76 -3.00 -5.32 -6.68
N CYS A 77 -3.29 -5.99 -5.56
CA CYS A 77 -2.50 -5.92 -4.33
C CYS A 77 -1.39 -6.97 -4.34
N LYS A 78 -0.18 -6.58 -3.93
CA LYS A 78 1.03 -7.40 -3.95
C LYS A 78 1.84 -7.25 -2.67
N ASP A 79 2.45 -8.34 -2.24
CA ASP A 79 3.47 -8.38 -1.19
C ASP A 79 4.82 -7.99 -1.79
N VAL A 80 5.43 -6.94 -1.24
CA VAL A 80 6.72 -6.40 -1.72
C VAL A 80 7.82 -6.43 -0.64
N ALA A 81 7.51 -6.98 0.53
CA ALA A 81 8.31 -6.82 1.74
C ALA A 81 9.66 -7.56 1.73
N ASP A 82 9.93 -8.41 0.74
CA ASP A 82 11.24 -9.07 0.52
C ASP A 82 11.93 -8.65 -0.78
N TRP A 83 11.27 -7.82 -1.59
CA TRP A 83 11.74 -7.41 -2.90
C TRP A 83 11.84 -5.87 -2.92
N PRO A 84 12.92 -5.29 -2.35
CA PRO A 84 13.11 -3.84 -2.32
C PRO A 84 13.18 -3.22 -3.72
N ASP A 85 13.03 -1.90 -3.79
CA ASP A 85 13.10 -1.17 -5.06
C ASP A 85 14.54 -1.22 -5.59
N SER A 86 14.70 -1.76 -6.80
CA SER A 86 16.03 -1.87 -7.40
C SER A 86 16.64 -0.51 -7.70
N ALA A 87 15.84 0.51 -8.03
CA ALA A 87 16.35 1.85 -8.29
C ALA A 87 17.03 2.44 -7.05
N LEU A 88 16.36 2.36 -5.89
CA LEU A 88 16.94 2.83 -4.62
C LEU A 88 18.16 2.02 -4.21
N LEU A 89 18.13 0.69 -4.39
CA LEU A 89 19.31 -0.13 -4.13
C LEU A 89 20.49 0.31 -4.99
N HIS A 90 20.30 0.56 -6.29
CA HIS A 90 21.39 0.98 -7.16
C HIS A 90 21.93 2.38 -6.80
N GLU A 91 21.05 3.35 -6.54
CA GLU A 91 21.45 4.72 -6.17
C GLU A 91 22.21 4.78 -4.84
N SER A 92 21.91 3.87 -3.92
CA SER A 92 22.46 3.83 -2.57
C SER A 92 23.62 2.85 -2.37
N ASN A 93 24.20 2.30 -3.44
CA ASN A 93 25.18 1.19 -3.37
C ASN A 93 24.70 0.01 -2.51
N HIS A 94 23.45 -0.40 -2.73
CA HIS A 94 22.74 -1.52 -2.12
C HIS A 94 22.44 -1.36 -0.61
N SER A 95 22.45 -0.13 -0.09
CA SER A 95 22.19 0.13 1.33
C SER A 95 20.74 0.52 1.65
N ASP A 96 20.03 1.12 0.69
CA ASP A 96 18.64 1.54 0.83
C ASP A 96 17.67 0.45 0.39
N SER A 97 17.03 -0.18 1.37
CA SER A 97 16.05 -1.24 1.18
C SER A 97 14.65 -0.83 1.64
N ARG A 98 14.37 0.48 1.70
CA ARG A 98 13.04 1.01 2.04
C ARG A 98 11.98 0.43 1.09
N ARG A 99 10.86 0.01 1.67
CA ARG A 99 9.72 -0.61 1.00
C ARG A 99 8.54 -0.64 1.96
N ALA A 100 7.34 -0.46 1.44
CA ALA A 100 6.13 -0.78 2.18
C ALA A 100 6.01 -2.31 2.36
N ASP A 101 5.05 -2.74 3.16
CA ASP A 101 4.76 -4.18 3.33
C ASP A 101 4.00 -4.74 2.12
N VAL A 102 2.95 -4.04 1.70
CA VAL A 102 2.11 -4.40 0.55
C VAL A 102 1.86 -3.17 -0.33
N ASN A 103 1.74 -3.38 -1.63
CA ASN A 103 1.49 -2.31 -2.60
C ASN A 103 0.36 -2.67 -3.54
N ILE A 104 -0.43 -1.68 -3.91
CA ILE A 104 -1.43 -1.79 -4.96
C ILE A 104 -0.85 -1.17 -6.24
N TYR A 105 -0.84 -1.95 -7.31
CA TYR A 105 -0.38 -1.55 -8.63
C TYR A 105 -1.53 -1.55 -9.63
N LYS A 106 -1.39 -0.83 -10.74
CA LYS A 106 -2.24 -1.04 -11.91
C LYS A 106 -1.97 -2.42 -12.49
N ASN A 107 -3.00 -3.07 -12.98
CA ASN A 107 -2.87 -4.40 -13.56
C ASN A 107 -2.01 -4.40 -14.84
N GLU A 108 -1.95 -3.29 -15.59
CA GLU A 108 -1.04 -3.11 -16.73
C GLU A 108 0.45 -3.20 -16.35
N HIS A 109 0.79 -3.10 -15.06
CA HIS A 109 2.13 -3.29 -14.53
C HIS A 109 2.48 -4.78 -14.30
N SER A 110 1.70 -5.72 -14.83
CA SER A 110 1.88 -7.15 -14.55
C SER A 110 3.23 -7.72 -14.96
N PHE A 111 3.93 -7.05 -15.87
CA PHE A 111 5.32 -7.36 -16.21
C PHE A 111 6.25 -7.41 -14.98
N LEU A 112 5.91 -6.73 -13.87
CA LEU A 112 6.67 -6.77 -12.62
C LEU A 112 6.65 -8.15 -11.94
N TRP A 113 5.55 -8.91 -12.04
CA TRP A 113 5.38 -10.18 -11.32
C TRP A 113 5.10 -11.40 -12.20
N ASP A 114 4.71 -11.18 -13.45
CA ASP A 114 4.60 -12.24 -14.46
C ASP A 114 5.96 -12.56 -15.11
N GLY A 115 6.93 -11.65 -14.98
CA GLY A 115 8.31 -11.83 -15.45
C GLY A 115 9.24 -12.42 -14.39
N ASP A 116 10.54 -12.48 -14.74
CA ASP A 116 11.60 -13.02 -13.88
C ASP A 116 12.12 -12.01 -12.82
N PHE A 117 11.41 -10.89 -12.61
CA PHE A 117 11.83 -9.85 -11.66
C PHE A 117 11.61 -10.25 -10.19
N VAL A 118 10.72 -11.21 -9.95
CA VAL A 118 10.48 -11.75 -8.60
C VAL A 118 11.37 -12.94 -8.37
N ASP A 119 12.44 -12.75 -7.58
CA ASP A 119 13.20 -13.86 -7.02
C ASP A 119 12.36 -14.54 -5.92
N ARG A 120 11.55 -15.52 -6.33
CA ARG A 120 10.64 -16.26 -5.46
C ARG A 120 11.36 -17.11 -4.41
N THR A 121 12.69 -17.30 -4.53
CA THR A 121 13.47 -18.05 -3.54
C THR A 121 13.74 -17.25 -2.26
N ARG A 122 13.56 -15.91 -2.30
CA ARG A 122 13.71 -15.02 -1.14
C ARG A 122 12.68 -15.25 -0.04
N CYS A 123 11.56 -15.88 -0.37
CA CYS A 123 10.48 -16.17 0.55
C CYS A 123 10.15 -17.66 0.52
N SER A 124 10.27 -18.33 1.68
CA SER A 124 9.89 -19.73 1.83
C SER A 124 8.40 -19.93 2.11
N ASP A 125 7.67 -18.86 2.45
CA ASP A 125 6.24 -18.90 2.71
C ASP A 125 5.46 -18.86 1.39
N LYS A 126 4.87 -20.01 1.03
CA LYS A 126 4.15 -20.16 -0.24
C LYS A 126 2.97 -19.19 -0.38
N ALA A 127 2.25 -18.92 0.72
CA ALA A 127 1.12 -18.00 0.69
C ALA A 127 1.55 -16.58 0.31
N ARG A 128 2.75 -16.17 0.72
CA ARG A 128 3.33 -14.86 0.34
C ARG A 128 3.82 -14.85 -1.10
N VAL A 129 4.47 -15.93 -1.55
CA VAL A 129 5.02 -16.05 -2.90
C VAL A 129 3.94 -15.89 -3.99
N GLU A 130 2.68 -16.26 -3.71
CA GLU A 130 1.56 -16.07 -4.63
C GLU A 130 1.23 -14.59 -4.88
N HIS A 131 1.46 -13.73 -3.89
CA HIS A 131 1.25 -12.28 -3.98
C HIS A 131 2.52 -11.48 -4.28
N ALA A 132 3.66 -12.13 -4.48
CA ALA A 132 4.95 -11.46 -4.57
C ALA A 132 5.06 -10.54 -5.81
N ALA A 133 5.63 -9.35 -5.61
CA ALA A 133 6.09 -8.44 -6.65
C ALA A 133 7.33 -7.67 -6.17
N PRO A 134 8.20 -7.17 -7.07
CA PRO A 134 9.18 -6.16 -6.69
C PRO A 134 8.48 -4.89 -6.20
N ASN A 135 9.07 -4.23 -5.21
CA ASN A 135 8.71 -2.86 -4.85
C ASN A 135 9.09 -1.93 -6.01
N SER A 136 8.20 -0.99 -6.34
CA SER A 136 8.48 0.07 -7.29
C SER A 136 7.75 1.33 -6.85
N PHE A 137 8.49 2.29 -6.28
CA PHE A 137 7.91 3.57 -5.87
C PHE A 137 7.42 4.40 -7.07
N ALA A 138 8.02 4.19 -8.25
CA ALA A 138 7.57 4.79 -9.49
C ALA A 138 6.20 4.27 -9.98
N LEU A 139 5.83 3.01 -9.65
CA LEU A 139 4.65 2.33 -10.22
C LEU A 139 3.54 2.05 -9.20
N VAL A 140 3.82 2.13 -7.89
CA VAL A 140 2.83 1.90 -6.84
C VAL A 140 1.75 2.98 -6.87
N VAL A 141 0.49 2.58 -6.75
CA VAL A 141 -0.66 3.49 -6.74
C VAL A 141 -1.07 3.82 -5.30
N ILE A 142 -1.12 2.79 -4.45
CA ILE A 142 -1.53 2.87 -3.04
C ILE A 142 -0.61 1.95 -2.23
N PRO A 143 0.29 2.48 -1.38
CA PRO A 143 1.06 1.65 -0.45
C PRO A 143 0.23 1.27 0.78
N GLY A 144 0.55 0.12 1.35
CA GLY A 144 -0.04 -0.41 2.56
C GLY A 144 1.03 -0.88 3.53
N GLU A 145 0.87 -0.52 4.80
CA GLU A 145 1.80 -0.92 5.87
C GLU A 145 1.05 -1.72 6.94
N CYS A 146 1.62 -2.84 7.35
CA CYS A 146 1.12 -3.70 8.41
C CYS A 146 2.09 -3.70 9.59
N LYS A 147 1.58 -3.50 10.80
CA LYS A 147 2.38 -3.47 12.02
C LYS A 147 1.71 -4.28 13.13
N LEU A 148 2.51 -5.05 13.86
CA LEU A 148 2.05 -5.76 15.06
C LEU A 148 2.55 -5.13 16.37
N VAL A 149 3.62 -4.35 16.26
CA VAL A 149 4.29 -3.63 17.35
C VAL A 149 4.57 -2.19 16.93
N HIS A 150 4.80 -1.31 17.92
CA HIS A 150 5.16 0.10 17.70
C HIS A 150 4.17 0.85 16.79
N PRO A 151 2.92 1.02 17.24
CA PRO A 151 1.90 1.69 16.44
C PRO A 151 2.31 3.13 16.11
N GLY A 152 2.20 3.53 14.85
CA GLY A 152 2.43 4.91 14.41
C GLY A 152 1.32 5.87 14.86
N PHE A 153 0.11 5.33 15.03
CA PHE A 153 -1.10 6.05 15.42
C PHE A 153 -1.82 5.26 16.51
N SER A 154 -2.59 5.93 17.37
CA SER A 154 -3.43 5.23 18.35
C SER A 154 -4.45 4.32 17.65
N SER A 155 -4.74 3.16 18.24
CA SER A 155 -5.82 2.28 17.79
C SER A 155 -7.16 2.56 18.50
N THR A 156 -7.19 3.46 19.49
CA THR A 156 -8.40 3.80 20.24
C THR A 156 -8.60 5.31 20.34
N SER A 157 -9.86 5.73 20.40
CA SER A 157 -10.22 7.15 20.62
C SER A 157 -9.91 7.64 22.05
N SER A 158 -9.65 6.72 22.99
CA SER A 158 -9.31 7.01 24.39
C SER A 158 -7.85 7.43 24.59
N GLN A 159 -7.01 7.26 23.59
CA GLN A 159 -5.59 7.61 23.62
C GLN A 159 -5.31 8.73 22.62
N PRO A 160 -4.28 9.56 22.83
CA PRO A 160 -3.89 10.58 21.86
C PRO A 160 -3.66 9.97 20.48
N PHE A 161 -4.26 10.57 19.45
CA PHE A 161 -4.15 10.11 18.06
C PHE A 161 -2.69 9.84 17.63
N LEU A 162 -1.77 10.71 18.03
CA LEU A 162 -0.33 10.56 17.84
C LEU A 162 0.32 10.14 19.17
N PRO A 163 0.68 8.85 19.35
CA PRO A 163 1.44 8.43 20.51
C PRO A 163 2.79 9.14 20.56
N ASP A 164 3.13 9.68 21.73
CA ASP A 164 4.40 10.34 22.00
C ASP A 164 5.46 9.33 22.44
N THR A 165 5.89 8.51 21.48
CA THR A 165 6.99 7.57 21.67
C THR A 165 7.93 7.63 20.47
N GLU A 166 9.21 7.39 20.69
CA GLU A 166 10.22 7.35 19.62
C GLU A 166 9.86 6.31 18.56
N ALA A 167 9.34 5.15 18.98
CA ALA A 167 8.96 4.09 18.06
C ALA A 167 7.77 4.50 17.18
N ALA A 168 6.75 5.17 17.73
CA ALA A 168 5.63 5.68 16.96
C ALA A 168 6.08 6.79 15.98
N ALA A 169 6.97 7.69 16.42
CA ALA A 169 7.56 8.72 15.58
C ALA A 169 8.36 8.11 14.42
N LYS A 170 9.12 7.04 14.68
CA LYS A 170 9.86 6.30 13.66
C LYS A 170 8.94 5.63 12.63
N THR A 171 7.87 4.97 13.08
CA THR A 171 6.87 4.38 12.17
C THR A 171 6.26 5.44 11.26
N ARG A 172 5.89 6.62 11.81
CA ARG A 172 5.37 7.72 10.99
C ARG A 172 6.41 8.27 10.01
N SER A 173 7.68 8.40 10.43
CA SER A 173 8.78 8.81 9.55
C SER A 173 8.95 7.86 8.37
N GLN A 174 8.84 6.54 8.59
CA GLN A 174 8.91 5.55 7.52
C GLN A 174 7.78 5.72 6.50
N LEU A 175 6.55 5.96 6.97
CA LEU A 175 5.42 6.25 6.09
C LEU A 175 5.66 7.53 5.26
N CYS A 176 6.18 8.60 5.87
CA CYS A 176 6.57 9.82 5.16
C CYS A 176 7.62 9.55 4.09
N ASP A 177 8.61 8.70 4.38
CA ASP A 177 9.66 8.34 3.43
C ASP A 177 9.05 7.64 2.21
N TYR A 178 8.18 6.64 2.41
CA TYR A 178 7.54 5.93 1.29
C TYR A 178 6.75 6.89 0.39
N ILE A 179 5.95 7.77 0.97
CA ILE A 179 5.15 8.72 0.22
C ILE A 179 6.02 9.73 -0.52
N THR A 180 7.13 10.15 0.09
CA THR A 180 8.12 11.01 -0.58
C THR A 180 8.68 10.32 -1.81
N GLU A 181 9.12 9.06 -1.69
CA GLU A 181 9.66 8.29 -2.82
C GLU A 181 8.61 8.03 -3.92
N ILE A 182 7.32 8.00 -3.58
CA ILE A 182 6.22 7.88 -4.56
C ILE A 182 5.99 9.20 -5.30
N GLN A 183 5.93 10.31 -4.57
CA GLN A 183 5.64 11.63 -5.13
C GLN A 183 6.81 12.26 -5.89
N LEU A 184 8.02 11.69 -5.80
CA LEU A 184 9.19 12.12 -6.58
C LEU A 184 9.05 11.76 -8.07
N PRO A 185 8.82 10.49 -8.46
CA PRO A 185 8.63 10.09 -9.85
C PRO A 185 7.19 10.23 -10.35
N GLN A 186 6.19 10.27 -9.47
CA GLN A 186 4.79 10.39 -9.86
C GLN A 186 4.32 11.84 -9.75
N HIS A 187 3.97 12.43 -10.89
CA HIS A 187 3.33 13.74 -10.93
C HIS A 187 1.87 13.60 -10.47
N ARG A 188 1.66 13.73 -9.16
CA ARG A 188 0.34 13.63 -8.54
C ARG A 188 0.13 14.58 -7.36
N SER A 189 -1.11 15.05 -7.17
CA SER A 189 -1.48 16.00 -6.11
C SER A 189 -1.54 15.33 -4.72
N PHE A 190 -2.00 14.09 -4.66
CA PHE A 190 -2.12 13.33 -3.42
C PHE A 190 -1.83 11.84 -3.62
N VAL A 191 -1.54 11.13 -2.53
CA VAL A 191 -1.36 9.68 -2.47
C VAL A 191 -2.31 9.09 -1.42
N TYR A 192 -3.14 8.12 -1.82
CA TYR A 192 -3.85 7.29 -0.87
C TYR A 192 -2.93 6.22 -0.30
N ALA A 193 -3.09 5.87 0.97
CA ALA A 193 -2.40 4.77 1.62
C ALA A 193 -3.26 4.18 2.73
N PHE A 194 -2.91 2.99 3.22
CA PHE A 194 -3.56 2.40 4.39
C PHE A 194 -2.53 1.86 5.39
N TYR A 195 -2.90 1.89 6.66
CA TYR A 195 -2.05 1.46 7.77
C TYR A 195 -2.85 0.50 8.65
N ILE A 196 -2.37 -0.74 8.74
CA ILE A 196 -2.95 -1.77 9.60
C ILE A 196 -2.06 -1.90 10.83
N PHE A 197 -2.63 -1.69 12.01
CA PHE A 197 -2.02 -2.06 13.27
C PHE A 197 -2.87 -3.12 13.96
N ARG A 198 -2.40 -4.37 13.95
CA ARG A 198 -3.17 -5.53 14.42
C ARG A 198 -4.56 -5.56 13.77
N THR A 199 -5.64 -5.56 14.54
CA THR A 199 -7.01 -5.59 14.02
C THR A 199 -7.60 -4.22 13.75
N THR A 200 -6.80 -3.16 13.79
CA THR A 200 -7.26 -1.80 13.53
C THR A 200 -6.62 -1.25 12.26
N VAL A 201 -7.42 -0.59 11.42
CA VAL A 201 -6.96 0.05 10.18
C VAL A 201 -7.20 1.54 10.20
N ARG A 202 -6.30 2.29 9.57
CA ARG A 202 -6.48 3.70 9.24
C ARG A 202 -6.24 3.91 7.74
N LEU A 203 -7.14 4.67 7.13
CA LEU A 203 -6.99 5.16 5.77
C LEU A 203 -6.24 6.49 5.81
N MET A 204 -5.41 6.75 4.80
CA MET A 204 -4.59 7.94 4.72
C MET A 204 -4.69 8.57 3.35
N ARG A 205 -4.78 9.90 3.32
CA ARG A 205 -4.64 10.71 2.11
C ARG A 205 -3.54 11.73 2.38
N TRP A 206 -2.44 11.56 1.66
CA TRP A 206 -1.25 12.39 1.76
C TRP A 206 -1.28 13.44 0.66
N ASP A 207 -1.12 14.70 1.00
CA ASP A 207 -0.88 15.76 0.02
C ASP A 207 0.36 16.57 0.45
N ARG A 208 0.60 17.70 -0.24
CA ARG A 208 1.75 18.55 0.06
C ARG A 208 1.55 19.38 1.34
N ASP A 209 0.32 19.52 1.82
CA ASP A 209 -0.04 20.36 2.97
C ASP A 209 -0.14 19.54 4.27
N GLY A 210 -0.30 18.22 4.17
CA GLY A 210 -0.32 17.33 5.32
C GLY A 210 -0.88 15.96 4.99
N THR A 211 -1.43 15.30 6.01
CA THR A 211 -2.02 13.97 5.87
C THR A 211 -3.32 13.88 6.63
N ALA A 212 -4.42 13.67 5.90
CA ALA A 212 -5.67 13.26 6.51
C ALA A 212 -5.59 11.77 6.85
N VAL A 213 -5.87 11.42 8.10
CA VAL A 213 -5.87 10.05 8.60
C VAL A 213 -7.25 9.74 9.16
N SER A 214 -7.90 8.68 8.69
CA SER A 214 -9.20 8.30 9.24
C SER A 214 -9.07 7.92 10.71
N GLN A 215 -10.16 8.09 11.46
CA GLN A 215 -10.39 7.38 12.72
C GLN A 215 -10.16 5.87 12.54
N PRO A 216 -9.80 5.16 13.63
CA PRO A 216 -9.52 3.73 13.56
C PRO A 216 -10.76 2.94 13.15
N ILE A 217 -10.58 2.01 12.21
CA ILE A 217 -11.58 1.06 11.73
C ILE A 217 -11.26 -0.30 12.36
N GLU A 218 -12.15 -0.89 13.16
CA GLU A 218 -11.95 -2.18 13.80
C GLU A 218 -12.33 -3.33 12.86
N LEU A 219 -11.33 -4.10 12.41
CA LEU A 219 -11.52 -5.22 11.50
C LEU A 219 -12.33 -6.37 12.10
N LYS A 220 -12.39 -6.49 13.43
CA LYS A 220 -13.27 -7.48 14.09
C LYS A 220 -14.74 -7.11 13.98
N ASN A 221 -15.06 -5.82 13.82
CA ASN A 221 -16.41 -5.36 13.60
C ASN A 221 -16.73 -5.47 12.10
N GLU A 222 -17.80 -6.18 11.76
CA GLU A 222 -18.21 -6.42 10.37
C GLU A 222 -18.52 -5.14 9.62
N THR A 223 -19.39 -4.29 10.17
CA THR A 223 -19.77 -3.01 9.55
C THR A 223 -18.59 -2.05 9.38
N GLU A 224 -17.64 -2.04 10.31
CA GLU A 224 -16.43 -1.22 10.16
C GLU A 224 -15.47 -1.81 9.11
N ARG A 225 -15.29 -3.14 9.11
CA ARG A 225 -14.50 -3.84 8.09
C ARG A 225 -15.07 -3.63 6.68
N GLU A 226 -16.39 -3.55 6.52
CA GLU A 226 -17.05 -3.20 5.27
C GLU A 226 -16.66 -1.82 4.75
N LYS A 227 -16.47 -0.82 5.62
CA LYS A 227 -15.97 0.51 5.20
C LYS A 227 -14.54 0.45 4.65
N PHE A 228 -13.70 -0.42 5.22
CA PHE A 228 -12.37 -0.66 4.69
C PHE A 228 -12.42 -1.37 3.32
N PHE A 229 -13.37 -2.28 3.12
CA PHE A 229 -13.62 -2.91 1.82
C PHE A 229 -14.13 -1.89 0.79
N GLU A 230 -15.11 -1.06 1.17
CA GLU A 230 -15.72 -0.01 0.36
C GLU A 230 -14.66 0.95 -0.20
N PHE A 231 -13.67 1.33 0.62
CA PHE A 231 -12.56 2.17 0.18
C PHE A 231 -11.87 1.65 -1.09
N PHE A 232 -11.49 0.37 -1.12
CA PHE A 232 -10.86 -0.22 -2.30
C PHE A 232 -11.87 -0.47 -3.41
N TYR A 233 -13.11 -0.85 -3.08
CA TYR A 233 -14.18 -1.02 -4.06
C TYR A 233 -14.43 0.26 -4.85
N CYS A 234 -14.54 1.39 -4.18
CA CYS A 234 -14.70 2.71 -4.80
C CYS A 234 -13.48 3.06 -5.68
N LEU A 235 -12.29 2.61 -5.31
CA LEU A 235 -11.06 2.87 -6.06
C LEU A 235 -10.82 1.90 -7.22
N ARG A 236 -11.48 0.75 -7.29
CA ARG A 236 -11.18 -0.32 -8.25
C ARG A 236 -11.20 0.11 -9.73
N ASN A 237 -11.97 1.17 -10.05
CA ASN A 237 -12.13 1.75 -11.38
C ASN A 237 -11.68 3.21 -11.45
N ALA A 238 -11.02 3.71 -10.41
CA ALA A 238 -10.61 5.10 -10.38
C ALA A 238 -9.66 5.39 -11.55
N THR A 239 -9.98 6.42 -12.32
CA THR A 239 -9.11 6.90 -13.40
C THR A 239 -7.88 7.57 -12.82
N ASP A 240 -6.87 7.77 -13.65
CA ASP A 240 -5.65 8.50 -13.30
C ASP A 240 -5.97 9.88 -12.72
N THR A 241 -6.95 10.59 -13.29
CA THR A 241 -7.41 11.87 -12.76
C THR A 241 -8.12 11.74 -11.41
N GLN A 242 -8.87 10.67 -11.15
CA GLN A 242 -9.57 10.48 -9.87
C GLN A 242 -8.63 10.12 -8.70
N ILE A 243 -7.48 9.53 -8.99
CA ILE A 243 -6.38 9.31 -8.02
C ILE A 243 -5.26 10.35 -8.15
N GLU A 244 -5.56 11.41 -8.92
CA GLU A 244 -4.81 12.64 -9.12
C GLU A 244 -3.40 12.54 -9.67
N PHE A 245 -3.20 11.63 -10.61
CA PHE A 245 -2.13 11.77 -11.59
C PHE A 245 -2.40 12.95 -12.53
N ASP A 246 -1.33 13.67 -12.88
CA ASP A 246 -1.33 14.72 -13.88
C ASP A 246 -1.60 14.12 -15.27
N PRO A 247 -2.75 14.42 -15.92
CA PRO A 247 -3.09 13.85 -17.22
C PRO A 247 -2.23 14.40 -18.37
N THR A 248 -1.44 15.45 -18.12
CA THR A 248 -0.50 16.02 -19.10
C THR A 248 0.82 15.29 -19.15
N VAL A 249 1.08 14.40 -18.18
CA VAL A 249 2.30 13.61 -18.09
C VAL A 249 1.99 12.13 -18.36
N THR A 250 2.69 11.55 -19.33
CA THR A 250 2.64 10.10 -19.56
C THR A 250 3.85 9.46 -18.89
N MET A 251 3.61 8.52 -17.99
CA MET A 251 4.68 7.69 -17.44
C MET A 251 5.27 6.82 -18.56
N ILE A 252 6.57 6.89 -18.75
CA ILE A 252 7.27 6.00 -19.67
C ILE A 252 7.49 4.67 -18.95
N LEU A 253 6.59 3.71 -19.21
CA LEU A 253 6.77 2.35 -18.74
C LEU A 253 8.04 1.76 -19.37
N PRO A 254 8.86 1.03 -18.61
CA PRO A 254 9.98 0.34 -19.21
C PRO A 254 9.43 -0.70 -20.20
N SER A 255 9.81 -0.59 -21.47
CA SER A 255 9.50 -1.67 -22.41
C SER A 255 10.20 -2.95 -21.92
N PRO A 256 9.65 -4.16 -22.15
CA PRO A 256 10.35 -5.40 -21.80
C PRO A 256 11.75 -5.49 -22.40
N ALA A 257 12.02 -4.77 -23.50
CA ALA A 257 13.35 -4.62 -24.10
C ALA A 257 14.23 -3.61 -23.34
N LEU A 258 13.69 -2.47 -22.91
CA LEU A 258 14.39 -1.44 -22.14
C LEU A 258 14.71 -1.89 -20.71
N CYS A 259 13.82 -2.65 -20.06
CA CYS A 259 14.10 -3.26 -18.74
C CYS A 259 15.23 -4.30 -18.82
N ARG A 260 15.32 -5.09 -19.91
CA ARG A 260 16.45 -6.00 -20.14
C ARG A 260 17.74 -5.24 -20.48
N LEU A 261 17.61 -4.09 -21.15
CA LEU A 261 18.74 -3.24 -21.52
C LEU A 261 19.27 -2.42 -20.34
N SER A 262 18.45 -1.92 -19.41
CA SER A 262 18.94 -1.22 -18.22
C SER A 262 19.74 -2.16 -17.33
N CYS A 263 19.24 -3.38 -17.08
CA CYS A 263 20.01 -4.43 -16.40
C CYS A 263 21.30 -4.82 -17.16
N ARG A 264 21.27 -4.99 -18.49
CA ARG A 264 22.47 -5.41 -19.27
C ARG A 264 23.45 -4.29 -19.61
N PHE A 265 23.03 -3.03 -19.67
CA PHE A 265 23.95 -1.89 -19.87
C PHE A 265 24.68 -1.55 -18.56
N GLN A 266 24.06 -1.79 -17.40
CA GLN A 266 24.71 -1.55 -16.10
C GLN A 266 25.63 -2.71 -15.66
N GLU A 267 25.40 -3.94 -16.12
CA GLU A 267 26.34 -5.07 -15.92
C GLU A 267 27.62 -5.00 -16.78
N ARG A 268 27.71 -4.10 -17.78
CA ARG A 268 28.89 -3.92 -18.65
C ARG A 268 29.79 -2.75 -18.27
N GLN A 269 29.57 -2.12 -17.12
CA GLN A 269 30.41 -1.03 -16.60
C GLN A 269 31.28 -1.47 -15.40
N ILE A 270 31.58 -2.79 -15.28
CA ILE A 270 32.63 -3.33 -14.40
C ILE A 270 33.78 -3.84 -15.26
#